data_AF-A0A3D3T0Y2-F1
#
_entry.id   AF-A0A3D3T0Y2-F1
#
_cell.length_a   1.000
_cell.length_b   1.000
_cell.length_c   1.000
_cell.angle_alpha   90.00
_cell.angle_beta   90.00
_cell.angle_gamma   90.00
#
_symmetry.space_group_name_H-M   'P 1'
#
loop_
_entity.id
_entity.type
_entity.pdbx_description
1 polymer ?
#
loop_
_entity_poly.entity_id
_entity_poly.type
_entity_poly.pdbx_seq_one_letter_code
_entity_poly.pdbx_strand_id
1 'polypeptide(L)' 'MSSGQVVQIIGAVIDVEFPRDQVPNVYDALTVEEKGLTLEVQQQLGDGVVRTI' A
#
# COMPACT_ATOMS: atom_id res chain seq x y z
N MET A 1 10.97 -7.87 4.50
CA MET A 1 9.92 -6.96 5.02
C MET A 1 10.20 -5.60 4.39
N SER A 2 9.54 -5.30 3.28
CA SER A 2 9.62 -3.97 2.67
C SER A 2 8.64 -3.04 3.41
N SER A 3 8.98 -1.76 3.50
CA SER A 3 8.13 -0.72 4.08
C SER A 3 7.78 0.29 3.01
N GLY A 4 6.50 0.69 2.95
CA GLY A 4 6.02 1.75 2.08
C GLY A 4 5.67 3.01 2.86
N GLN A 5 5.43 4.11 2.15
CA GLN A 5 4.98 5.38 2.70
C GLN A 5 3.59 5.74 2.14
N VAL A 6 2.66 6.13 3.01
CA VAL A 6 1.35 6.62 2.56
C VAL A 6 1.54 7.96 1.86
N VAL A 7 1.05 8.08 0.62
CA VAL A 7 1.14 9.30 -0.20
C VAL A 7 -0.21 10.01 -0.32
N GLN A 8 -1.32 9.29 -0.21
CA GLN A 8 -2.67 9.87 -0.30
C GLN A 8 -3.70 9.05 0.47
N ILE A 9 -4.70 9.73 1.07
CA ILE A 9 -5.85 9.12 1.74
C ILE A 9 -7.13 9.77 1.22
N ILE A 10 -8.04 8.98 0.64
CA ILE A 10 -9.38 9.40 0.20
C ILE A 10 -10.42 8.40 0.74
N GLY A 11 -10.99 8.71 1.89
CA GLY A 11 -11.88 7.78 2.59
C GLY A 11 -11.13 6.51 2.99
N ALA A 12 -11.65 5.34 2.61
CA ALA A 12 -10.99 4.05 2.82
C ALA A 12 -9.89 3.74 1.76
N VAL A 13 -9.82 4.52 0.68
CA VAL A 13 -8.81 4.31 -0.36
C VAL A 13 -7.51 4.98 0.07
N ILE A 14 -6.44 4.21 0.12
CA ILE A 14 -5.12 4.68 0.56
C ILE A 14 -4.11 4.32 -0.53
N ASP A 15 -3.37 5.31 -1.01
CA ASP A 15 -2.26 5.08 -1.94
C ASP A 15 -0.95 5.04 -1.14
N VAL A 16 -0.14 4.00 -1.37
CA VAL A 16 1.12 3.73 -0.67
C VAL A 16 2.24 3.57 -1.69
N GLU A 17 3.34 4.30 -1.52
CA GLU A 17 4.54 4.19 -2.35
C GLU A 17 5.54 3.20 -1.74
N PHE A 18 6.07 2.31 -2.57
CA PHE A 18 7.14 1.37 -2.24
C PHE A 18 8.34 1.60 -3.15
N PRO A 19 9.55 1.17 -2.73
CA PRO A 19 10.68 1.03 -3.65
C PRO A 19 10.29 0.19 -4.87
N ARG A 20 10.75 0.59 -6.06
CA ARG A 20 10.31 -0.01 -7.34
C ARG A 20 10.60 -1.51 -7.46
N ASP A 21 11.57 -2.02 -6.73
CA ASP A 21 11.95 -3.43 -6.66
C ASP A 21 11.19 -4.22 -5.58
N GLN A 22 10.34 -3.54 -4.80
CA GLN A 22 9.63 -4.07 -3.63
C GLN A 22 8.13 -3.75 -3.65
N VAL A 23 7.58 -3.50 -4.85
CA VAL A 23 6.15 -3.24 -5.04
C VAL A 23 5.36 -4.52 -4.72
N PRO A 24 4.41 -4.47 -3.77
CA PRO A 24 3.56 -5.60 -3.43
C PRO A 24 2.65 -6.02 -4.60
N ASN A 25 2.23 -7.27 -4.60
CA ASN A 25 1.27 -7.79 -5.58
C ASN A 25 -0.15 -7.35 -5.24
N VAL A 26 -1.04 -7.43 -6.22
CA VAL A 26 -2.48 -7.30 -5.98
C VAL A 26 -2.93 -8.45 -5.05
N TYR A 27 -3.78 -8.11 -4.08
CA TYR A 27 -4.25 -8.93 -2.96
C TYR A 27 -3.23 -9.20 -1.85
N ASP A 28 -2.03 -8.61 -1.91
CA ASP A 28 -1.13 -8.62 -0.75
C ASP A 28 -1.72 -7.74 0.37
N ALA A 29 -1.54 -8.19 1.61
CA ALA A 29 -1.92 -7.45 2.80
C ALA A 29 -0.77 -6.55 3.26
N LEU A 30 -1.08 -5.27 3.51
CA LEU A 30 -0.20 -4.33 4.19
C LEU A 30 -0.69 -4.12 5.62
N THR A 31 0.23 -4.08 6.58
CA THR A 31 -0.13 -3.95 8.00
C THR A 31 0.44 -2.66 8.56
N VAL A 32 -0.42 -1.84 9.17
CA VAL A 32 -0.03 -0.67 9.96
C VAL A 32 -0.05 -1.08 11.43
N GLU A 33 1.09 -1.58 11.92
CA GLU A 33 1.20 -2.25 13.22
C GLU A 33 0.69 -1.40 14.40
N GLU A 34 1.05 -0.12 14.44
CA GLU A 34 0.65 0.79 15.54
C GLU A 34 -0.88 0.96 15.64
N LYS A 35 -1.60 0.73 14.55
CA LYS A 35 -3.07 0.88 14.48
C LYS A 35 -3.81 -0.45 14.43
N GLY A 36 -3.09 -1.58 14.31
CA GLY A 36 -3.71 -2.88 14.04
C GLY A 36 -4.58 -2.85 12.78
N LEU A 37 -4.22 -2.02 11.80
CA LEU A 37 -4.98 -1.81 10.57
C LEU A 37 -4.36 -2.63 9.43
N THR A 38 -5.20 -3.37 8.72
CA THR A 38 -4.81 -4.11 7.51
C THR A 38 -5.38 -3.42 6.30
N LEU A 39 -4.56 -3.24 5.28
CA LEU A 39 -4.94 -2.73 3.97
C LEU A 39 -4.72 -3.82 2.93
N GLU A 40 -5.61 -3.98 1.96
CA GLU A 40 -5.44 -4.94 0.87
C GLU A 40 -5.10 -4.20 -0.43
N VAL A 41 -4.02 -4.60 -1.09
CA VAL A 41 -3.63 -4.02 -2.38
C VAL A 41 -4.65 -4.38 -3.47
N GLN A 42 -5.27 -3.35 -4.06
CA GLN A 42 -6.26 -3.50 -5.13
C GLN A 42 -5.65 -3.30 -6.52
N GLN A 43 -4.65 -2.42 -6.64
CA GLN A 43 -4.09 -2.05 -7.93
C GLN A 43 -2.67 -1.49 -7.79
N GLN A 44 -1.81 -1.76 -8.79
CA GLN A 44 -0.54 -1.05 -8.97
C GLN A 44 -0.78 0.14 -9.92
N LEU A 45 -0.49 1.37 -9.46
CA LEU A 45 -0.72 2.61 -10.24
C LEU A 45 0.49 2.99 -11.11
N GLY A 46 1.65 2.37 -10.87
CA GLY A 46 2.92 2.74 -11.50
C GLY A 46 3.82 3.54 -10.57
N ASP A 47 5.08 3.73 -10.97
CA ASP A 47 6.09 4.46 -10.21
C ASP A 47 6.33 4.00 -8.76
N GLY A 48 5.97 2.75 -8.43
CA GLY A 48 6.09 2.20 -7.08
C GLY A 48 4.86 2.40 -6.20
N VAL A 49 3.81 3.06 -6.73
CA VAL A 49 2.57 3.31 -5.99
C VAL A 49 1.58 2.17 -6.16
N VAL A 50 1.01 1.73 -5.04
CA VAL A 50 -0.13 0.81 -4.98
C VAL A 50 -1.32 1.50 -4.35
N ARG A 51 -2.51 1.15 -4.82
CA ARG A 51 -3.79 1.54 -4.22
C ARG A 51 -4.32 0.42 -3.36
N THR A 52 -4.71 0.75 -2.13
CA THR A 52 -5.27 -0.19 -1.17
C THR A 52 -6.64 0.26 -0.68
N ILE A 53 -7.37 -0.67 -0.08
CA ILE A 53 -8.59 -0.43 0.71
C ILE A 53 -8.49 -1.04 2.10
#